data_AF-A0A964Q8X3-F1
#
_entry.id   AF-A0A964Q8X3-F1
#
_cell.length_a   1.000
_cell.length_b   1.000
_cell.length_c   1.000
_cell.angle_alpha   90.00
_cell.angle_beta   90.00
_cell.angle_gamma   90.00
#
_symmetry.space_group_name_H-M   'P 1'
#
loop_
_entity.id
_entity.type
_entity.pdbx_description
1 polymer ?
#
loop_
_entity_poly.entity_id
_entity_poly.type
_entity_poly.pdbx_seq_one_letter_code
_entity_poly.pdbx_strand_id
1 'polypeptide(L)'
;GAGANTKIKTLVEFRDSLVVVSEPAQPEFKIEFSRLVREAYYNRTSVSEYGHYTTAHITFDKIKGQGRPFLYFTKGVAASEVELDPYTGEIKVLRVDMLMDVGRPVNHALDMGQVLGGFVQGMGWVTTEHLVYNDNGLLVSHSPSTYKIPSVQDTPRIFNADFIVNPGNTVNVRGTKATGEPPLLLAISVWTAVRDAIASARAVNVAPAHHTHATAPSANALSKSNAEINLVQLAIPATAERVLRGLSPEMFAQWELPATK
;
A
#
# COMPACT_ATOMS: atom_id res chain seq x y z
N GLY A 1 11.38 32.12 58.21
CA GLY A 1 12.16 31.87 56.98
C GLY A 1 11.96 30.43 56.58
N ALA A 2 11.17 30.18 55.55
CA ALA A 2 10.96 28.85 55.01
C ALA A 2 12.09 28.56 54.00
N GLY A 3 12.98 27.63 54.34
CA GLY A 3 14.05 27.18 53.44
C GLY A 3 13.45 26.47 52.23
N ALA A 4 13.65 27.05 51.05
CA ALA A 4 13.34 26.41 49.78
C ALA A 4 14.28 25.21 49.60
N ASN A 5 13.75 24.00 49.83
CA ASN A 5 14.44 22.75 49.59
C ASN A 5 14.45 22.49 48.07
N THR A 6 15.37 23.18 47.39
CA THR A 6 15.56 23.05 45.94
C THR A 6 16.17 21.67 45.68
N LYS A 7 15.33 20.68 45.35
CA LYS A 7 15.81 19.35 44.95
C LYS A 7 16.73 19.51 43.74
N ILE A 8 18.03 19.39 43.98
CA ILE A 8 19.05 19.30 42.96
C ILE A 8 18.71 18.10 42.08
N LYS A 9 18.40 18.34 40.81
CA LYS A 9 18.02 17.28 39.87
C LYS A 9 19.28 16.76 39.21
N THR A 10 19.90 15.73 39.80
CA THR A 10 20.95 14.95 39.13
C THR A 10 20.40 14.45 37.80
N LEU A 11 21.10 14.73 36.71
CA LEU A 11 20.72 14.31 35.37
C LEU A 11 21.59 13.13 34.95
N VAL A 12 20.96 11.99 34.67
CA VAL A 12 21.62 10.78 34.16
C VAL A 12 21.17 10.57 32.71
N GLU A 13 22.12 10.63 31.78
CA GLU A 13 21.87 10.44 30.35
C GLU A 13 22.60 9.20 29.82
N PHE A 14 21.91 8.38 29.03
CA PHE A 14 22.48 7.26 28.29
C PHE A 14 22.56 7.67 26.82
N ARG A 15 23.77 7.86 26.29
CA ARG A 15 24.01 8.26 24.89
C ARG A 15 25.33 7.73 24.39
N ASP A 16 25.40 7.34 23.12
CA ASP A 16 26.65 6.97 22.45
C ASP A 16 27.52 5.95 23.21
N SER A 17 26.88 4.92 23.79
CA SER A 17 27.50 3.90 24.66
C SER A 17 28.09 4.41 25.99
N LEU A 18 27.83 5.66 26.36
CA LEU A 18 28.25 6.29 27.61
C LEU A 18 27.06 6.57 28.52
N VAL A 19 27.35 6.59 29.83
CA VAL A 19 26.46 7.13 30.85
C VAL A 19 27.09 8.36 31.44
N VAL A 20 26.36 9.47 31.33
CA VAL A 20 26.79 10.81 31.72
C VAL A 20 25.95 11.24 32.91
N VAL A 21 26.62 11.61 34.00
CA VAL A 21 25.99 12.12 35.21
C VAL A 21 26.40 13.57 35.40
N SER A 22 25.41 14.47 35.37
CA SER A 22 25.60 15.91 35.56
C SER A 22 24.94 16.36 36.85
N GLU A 23 25.74 17.00 37.71
CA GLU A 23 25.29 17.65 38.95
C GLU A 23 25.69 19.13 38.95
N PRO A 24 24.83 20.05 39.43
CA PRO A 24 25.18 21.46 39.56
C PRO A 24 26.44 21.64 40.41
N ALA A 25 27.38 22.45 39.92
CA ALA A 25 28.66 22.78 40.57
C ALA A 25 29.64 21.59 40.75
N GLN A 26 29.42 20.47 40.07
CA GLN A 26 30.37 19.34 40.00
C GLN A 26 30.85 19.13 38.56
N PRO A 27 32.08 18.61 38.35
CA PRO A 27 32.50 18.16 37.03
C PRO A 27 31.64 16.99 36.56
N GLU A 28 31.35 16.96 35.26
CA GLU A 28 30.58 15.90 34.60
C GLU A 28 31.27 14.54 34.77
N PHE A 29 30.57 13.56 35.33
CA PHE A 29 31.07 12.19 35.45
C PHE A 29 30.63 11.37 34.23
N LYS A 30 31.57 10.58 33.68
CA LYS A 30 31.32 9.72 32.52
C LYS A 30 31.80 8.31 32.80
N ILE A 31 31.00 7.33 32.41
CA ILE A 31 31.35 5.92 32.47
C ILE A 31 30.85 5.21 31.21
N GLU A 32 31.67 4.31 30.66
CA GLU A 32 31.25 3.39 29.59
C GLU A 32 30.05 2.55 30.04
N PHE A 33 29.04 2.40 29.19
CA PHE A 33 27.83 1.62 29.51
C PHE A 33 28.18 0.18 29.88
N SER A 34 29.12 -0.44 29.16
CA SER A 34 29.60 -1.79 29.46
C SER A 34 30.25 -1.88 30.84
N ARG A 35 30.98 -0.84 31.26
CA ARG A 35 31.58 -0.75 32.59
C ARG A 35 30.50 -0.56 33.65
N LEU A 36 29.51 0.31 33.42
CA LEU A 36 28.39 0.49 34.33
C LEU A 36 27.60 -0.82 34.54
N VAL A 37 27.33 -1.58 33.47
CA VAL A 37 26.65 -2.88 33.56
C VAL A 37 27.48 -3.86 34.43
N ARG A 38 28.80 -3.86 34.29
CA ARG A 38 29.69 -4.67 35.13
C ARG A 38 29.69 -4.20 36.59
N GLU A 39 29.68 -2.90 36.85
CA GLU A 39 29.52 -2.37 38.21
C GLU A 39 28.16 -2.79 38.81
N ALA A 40 27.06 -2.70 38.04
CA ALA A 40 25.74 -3.15 38.47
C ALA A 40 25.74 -4.65 38.84
N TYR A 41 26.42 -5.48 38.04
CA TYR A 41 26.60 -6.90 38.34
C TYR A 41 27.35 -7.14 39.66
N TYR A 42 28.50 -6.47 39.88
CA TYR A 42 29.24 -6.62 41.15
C TYR A 42 28.45 -6.12 42.35
N ASN A 43 27.61 -5.11 42.15
CA ASN A 43 26.69 -4.59 43.15
C ASN A 43 25.38 -5.39 43.25
N ARG A 44 25.30 -6.58 42.62
CA ARG A 44 24.15 -7.50 42.65
C ARG A 44 22.82 -6.84 42.27
N THR A 45 22.89 -5.83 41.40
CA THR A 45 21.70 -5.19 40.83
C THR A 45 21.20 -6.03 39.68
N SER A 46 19.89 -6.32 39.64
CA SER A 46 19.30 -7.06 38.52
C SER A 46 19.43 -6.26 37.23
N VAL A 47 19.86 -6.92 36.16
CA VAL A 47 19.93 -6.39 34.79
C VAL A 47 18.99 -7.15 33.84
N SER A 48 18.04 -7.89 34.40
CA SER A 48 16.98 -8.60 33.68
C SER A 48 15.63 -8.02 34.06
N GLU A 49 14.75 -7.82 33.07
CA GLU A 49 13.44 -7.21 33.26
C GLU A 49 12.41 -7.78 32.28
N TYR A 50 11.13 -7.71 32.64
CA TYR A 50 10.01 -8.10 31.77
C TYR A 50 9.32 -6.87 31.17
N GLY A 51 9.09 -6.89 29.86
CA GLY A 51 8.30 -5.87 29.15
C GLY A 51 6.93 -6.41 28.72
N HIS A 52 5.87 -5.66 28.99
CA HIS A 52 4.52 -5.98 28.53
C HIS A 52 3.81 -4.71 28.01
N TYR A 53 3.06 -4.86 26.91
CA TYR A 53 2.21 -3.82 26.35
C TYR A 53 0.90 -4.43 25.88
N THR A 54 -0.22 -3.77 26.24
CA THR A 54 -1.54 -4.06 25.70
C THR A 54 -2.10 -2.79 25.09
N THR A 55 -2.60 -2.89 23.86
CA THR A 55 -3.22 -1.77 23.14
C THR A 55 -4.44 -1.27 23.91
N ALA A 56 -4.33 -0.07 24.49
CA ALA A 56 -5.40 0.52 25.25
C ALA A 56 -6.56 1.01 24.36
N HIS A 57 -7.74 1.19 24.97
CA HIS A 57 -8.90 1.86 24.37
C HIS A 57 -9.53 1.15 23.15
N ILE A 58 -9.34 -0.16 23.01
CA ILE A 58 -10.06 -0.99 22.03
C ILE A 58 -11.33 -1.53 22.68
N THR A 59 -12.49 -1.17 22.14
CA THR A 59 -13.81 -1.63 22.62
C THR A 59 -14.71 -1.85 21.42
N PHE A 60 -15.08 -3.08 21.05
CA PHE A 60 -15.94 -3.31 19.89
C PHE A 60 -16.91 -4.47 20.13
N ASP A 61 -18.21 -4.16 20.07
CA ASP A 61 -19.28 -5.15 20.07
C ASP A 61 -19.53 -5.60 18.63
N LYS A 62 -19.13 -6.83 18.31
CA LYS A 62 -19.26 -7.41 16.97
C LYS A 62 -20.72 -7.65 16.55
N ILE A 63 -21.63 -7.89 17.49
CA ILE A 63 -23.04 -8.19 17.21
C ILE A 63 -23.76 -6.89 16.84
N LYS A 64 -23.49 -5.82 17.59
CA LYS A 64 -24.10 -4.49 17.33
C LYS A 64 -23.35 -3.68 16.27
N GLY A 65 -22.11 -4.05 15.95
CA GLY A 65 -21.24 -3.29 15.05
C GLY A 65 -20.82 -1.93 15.62
N GLN A 66 -20.71 -1.81 16.96
CA GLN A 66 -20.49 -0.53 17.64
C GLN A 66 -19.22 -0.54 18.49
N GLY A 67 -18.54 0.61 18.53
CA GLY A 67 -17.36 0.86 19.35
C GLY A 67 -16.13 1.27 18.52
N ARG A 68 -14.96 1.15 19.14
CA ARG A 68 -13.63 1.42 18.57
C ARG A 68 -12.83 0.12 18.40
N PRO A 69 -12.84 -0.49 17.20
CA PRO A 69 -12.06 -1.70 16.92
C PRO A 69 -10.58 -1.41 16.64
N PHE A 70 -10.22 -0.19 16.24
CA PHE A 70 -8.86 0.18 15.85
C PHE A 70 -8.33 1.36 16.69
N LEU A 71 -7.03 1.31 17.02
CA LEU A 71 -6.37 2.37 17.77
C LEU A 71 -6.18 3.63 16.92
N TYR A 72 -5.80 3.48 15.65
CA TYR A 72 -5.59 4.56 14.68
C TYR A 72 -5.78 4.02 13.26
N PHE A 73 -5.76 4.92 12.27
CA PHE A 73 -5.80 4.56 10.85
C PHE A 73 -4.54 5.08 10.14
N THR A 74 -3.94 4.22 9.33
CA THR A 74 -2.92 4.56 8.34
C THR A 74 -3.65 5.04 7.07
N LYS A 75 -3.17 6.12 6.47
CA LYS A 75 -3.79 6.72 5.29
C LYS A 75 -2.74 6.87 4.20
N GLY A 76 -3.16 6.80 2.95
CA GLY A 76 -2.31 7.08 1.81
C GLY A 76 -3.14 7.35 0.58
N VAL A 77 -2.49 7.90 -0.43
CA VAL A 77 -3.05 8.13 -1.76
C VAL A 77 -2.05 7.67 -2.80
N ALA A 78 -2.57 7.14 -3.91
CA ALA A 78 -1.77 6.80 -5.07
C ALA A 78 -2.48 7.26 -6.34
N ALA A 79 -1.70 7.73 -7.30
CA ALA A 79 -2.11 7.98 -8.67
C ALA A 79 -1.31 7.04 -9.57
N SER A 80 -2.01 6.35 -10.48
CA SER A 80 -1.40 5.40 -11.41
C SER A 80 -1.81 5.75 -12.83
N GLU A 81 -0.85 5.64 -13.75
CA GLU A 81 -1.04 5.81 -15.18
C GLU A 81 -0.77 4.48 -15.89
N VAL A 82 -1.68 4.10 -16.79
CA VAL A 82 -1.59 2.85 -17.53
C VAL A 82 -1.75 3.06 -19.02
N GLU A 83 -1.10 2.22 -19.80
CA GLU A 83 -1.33 2.05 -21.23
C GLU A 83 -2.06 0.73 -21.47
N LEU A 84 -2.97 0.73 -22.45
CA LEU A 84 -3.79 -0.42 -22.82
C LEU A 84 -3.68 -0.65 -24.33
N ASP A 85 -3.34 -1.87 -24.74
CA ASP A 85 -3.51 -2.32 -26.12
C ASP A 85 -4.95 -2.84 -26.33
N PRO A 86 -5.76 -2.20 -27.18
CA PRO A 86 -7.15 -2.59 -27.38
C PRO A 86 -7.33 -3.90 -28.16
N TYR A 87 -6.28 -4.41 -28.83
CA TYR A 87 -6.35 -5.64 -29.62
C TYR A 87 -6.00 -6.89 -28.81
N THR A 88 -5.11 -6.74 -27.82
CA THR A 88 -4.63 -7.86 -26.98
C THR A 88 -5.19 -7.80 -25.56
N GLY A 89 -5.63 -6.64 -25.09
CA GLY A 89 -6.01 -6.38 -23.71
C GLY A 89 -4.83 -6.25 -22.77
N GLU A 90 -3.60 -6.32 -23.27
CA GLU A 90 -2.40 -6.14 -22.46
C GLU A 90 -2.36 -4.73 -21.87
N ILE A 91 -1.97 -4.66 -20.60
CA ILE A 91 -1.83 -3.39 -19.87
C ILE A 91 -0.40 -3.20 -19.43
N LYS A 92 0.05 -1.95 -19.44
CA LYS A 92 1.32 -1.54 -18.85
C LYS A 92 1.14 -0.44 -17.84
N VAL A 93 1.67 -0.62 -16.63
CA VAL A 93 1.74 0.47 -15.65
C VAL A 93 2.94 1.34 -16.01
N LEU A 94 2.69 2.57 -16.45
CA LEU A 94 3.73 3.50 -16.90
C LEU A 94 4.34 4.23 -15.70
N ARG A 95 3.47 4.75 -14.84
CA ARG A 95 3.85 5.62 -13.74
C ARG A 95 2.95 5.41 -12.53
N VAL A 96 3.55 5.50 -11.35
CA VAL A 96 2.86 5.52 -10.06
C VAL A 96 3.49 6.59 -9.17
N ASP A 97 2.66 7.42 -8.56
CA ASP A 97 3.04 8.36 -7.51
C ASP A 97 2.23 8.08 -6.23
N MET A 98 2.92 7.89 -5.11
CA MET A 98 2.31 7.55 -3.82
C MET A 98 2.74 8.51 -2.73
N LEU A 99 1.80 8.83 -1.84
CA LEU A 99 2.06 9.59 -0.63
C LEU A 99 1.34 8.93 0.55
N MET A 100 2.09 8.58 1.60
CA MET A 100 1.57 7.76 2.69
C MET A 100 1.89 8.32 4.09
N ASP A 101 0.91 8.29 4.98
CA ASP A 101 1.08 8.67 6.39
C ASP A 101 1.49 7.45 7.22
N VAL A 102 2.79 7.28 7.38
CA VAL A 102 3.42 6.27 8.26
C VAL A 102 3.73 6.82 9.65
N GLY A 103 3.21 8.00 10.01
CA GLY A 103 3.59 8.72 11.21
C GLY A 103 5.07 9.14 11.17
N ARG A 104 5.80 8.94 12.27
CA ARG A 104 7.26 9.03 12.29
C ARG A 104 7.85 7.66 11.89
N PRO A 105 8.58 7.55 10.77
CA PRO A 105 9.21 6.29 10.38
C PRO A 105 10.14 5.76 11.47
N VAL A 106 10.10 4.44 11.71
CA VAL A 106 11.09 3.81 12.60
C VAL A 106 12.43 3.72 11.87
N ASN A 107 12.35 3.28 10.62
CA ASN A 107 13.48 3.23 9.70
C ASN A 107 12.94 3.55 8.31
N HIS A 108 13.31 4.72 7.81
CA HIS A 108 12.82 5.23 6.54
C HIS A 108 13.01 4.25 5.38
N ALA A 109 14.15 3.57 5.28
CA ALA A 109 14.41 2.64 4.18
C ALA A 109 13.53 1.38 4.26
N LEU A 110 13.31 0.84 5.46
CA LEU A 110 12.46 -0.33 5.65
C LEU A 110 10.98 0.00 5.43
N ASP A 111 10.51 1.13 5.98
CA ASP A 111 9.16 1.61 5.77
C ASP A 111 8.91 1.88 4.28
N MET A 112 9.88 2.46 3.57
CA MET A 112 9.78 2.70 2.12
C MET A 112 9.73 1.38 1.34
N GLY A 113 10.56 0.41 1.71
CA GLY A 113 10.52 -0.94 1.12
C GLY A 113 9.17 -1.62 1.32
N GLN A 114 8.52 -1.45 2.48
CA GLN A 114 7.17 -1.96 2.74
C GLN A 114 6.12 -1.27 1.86
N VAL A 115 6.18 0.05 1.70
CA VAL A 115 5.25 0.78 0.83
C VAL A 115 5.36 0.33 -0.63
N LEU A 116 6.59 0.27 -1.15
CA LEU A 116 6.84 -0.15 -2.53
C LEU A 116 6.46 -1.63 -2.75
N GLY A 117 6.88 -2.52 -1.85
CA GLY A 117 6.59 -3.95 -1.94
C GLY A 117 5.10 -4.25 -1.81
N GLY A 118 4.43 -3.63 -0.83
CA GLY A 118 2.98 -3.76 -0.64
C GLY A 118 2.19 -3.26 -1.85
N PHE A 119 2.60 -2.15 -2.46
CA PHE A 119 1.98 -1.67 -3.69
C PHE A 119 2.15 -2.67 -4.84
N VAL A 120 3.37 -3.19 -5.08
CA VAL A 120 3.60 -4.17 -6.16
C VAL A 120 2.80 -5.45 -5.92
N GLN A 121 2.69 -5.92 -4.69
CA GLN A 121 1.84 -7.06 -4.34
C GLN A 121 0.36 -6.78 -4.63
N GLY A 122 -0.14 -5.59 -4.26
CA GLY A 122 -1.50 -5.17 -4.62
C GLY A 122 -1.70 -5.04 -6.13
N MET A 123 -0.68 -4.59 -6.87
CA MET A 123 -0.72 -4.45 -8.32
C MET A 123 -0.91 -5.82 -8.97
N GLY A 124 -0.18 -6.84 -8.52
CA GLY A 124 -0.38 -8.22 -8.95
C GLY A 124 -1.80 -8.71 -8.70
N TRP A 125 -2.29 -8.53 -7.47
CA TRP A 125 -3.66 -8.88 -7.08
C TRP A 125 -4.73 -8.28 -8.01
N VAL A 126 -4.59 -7.01 -8.40
CA VAL A 126 -5.59 -6.33 -9.23
C VAL A 126 -5.40 -6.49 -10.73
N THR A 127 -4.31 -7.10 -11.21
CA THR A 127 -3.99 -7.20 -12.65
C THR A 127 -3.76 -8.62 -13.14
N THR A 128 -2.78 -9.34 -12.60
CA THR A 128 -2.27 -10.60 -13.19
C THR A 128 -2.55 -11.85 -12.36
N GLU A 129 -2.70 -11.70 -11.04
CA GLU A 129 -2.84 -12.83 -10.12
C GLU A 129 -4.26 -13.40 -10.16
N HIS A 130 -4.45 -14.46 -10.96
CA HIS A 130 -5.74 -15.10 -11.18
C HIS A 130 -5.74 -16.55 -10.67
N LEU A 131 -6.60 -16.84 -9.69
CA LEU A 131 -6.86 -18.20 -9.24
C LEU A 131 -7.91 -18.86 -10.12
N VAL A 132 -7.57 -20.01 -10.71
CA VAL A 132 -8.45 -20.76 -11.61
C VAL A 132 -8.66 -22.16 -11.07
N TYR A 133 -9.92 -22.58 -11.02
CA TYR A 133 -10.34 -23.93 -10.64
C TYR A 133 -11.01 -24.60 -11.82
N ASN A 134 -10.84 -25.92 -11.97
CA ASN A 134 -11.57 -26.69 -12.98
C ASN A 134 -12.97 -27.09 -12.49
N ASP A 135 -13.75 -27.75 -13.35
CA ASP A 135 -15.12 -28.19 -13.05
C ASP A 135 -15.23 -29.16 -11.86
N ASN A 136 -14.13 -29.83 -11.50
CA ASN A 136 -14.05 -30.71 -10.33
C ASN A 136 -13.64 -29.96 -9.04
N GLY A 137 -13.47 -28.64 -9.11
CA GLY A 137 -13.04 -27.80 -7.98
C GLY A 137 -11.54 -27.87 -7.67
N LEU A 138 -10.71 -28.39 -8.57
CA LEU A 138 -9.25 -28.46 -8.36
C LEU A 138 -8.57 -27.17 -8.83
N LEU A 139 -7.63 -26.66 -8.02
CA LEU A 139 -6.83 -25.48 -8.34
C LEU A 139 -5.82 -25.79 -9.46
N VAL A 140 -6.02 -25.22 -10.65
CA VAL A 140 -5.11 -25.42 -11.80
C VAL A 140 -4.00 -24.37 -11.87
N SER A 141 -4.20 -23.20 -11.26
CA SER A 141 -3.19 -22.16 -11.09
C SER A 141 -2.31 -22.40 -9.85
N HIS A 142 -1.72 -23.60 -9.73
CA HIS A 142 -1.00 -24.06 -8.52
C HIS A 142 0.53 -23.92 -8.60
N SER A 143 1.07 -23.21 -9.59
CA SER A 143 2.52 -23.05 -9.74
C SER A 143 2.88 -21.71 -10.41
N PRO A 144 4.13 -21.23 -10.34
CA PRO A 144 4.54 -20.00 -11.03
C PRO A 144 4.39 -20.05 -12.56
N SER A 145 4.30 -21.24 -13.16
CA SER A 145 4.02 -21.38 -14.60
C SER A 145 2.56 -21.05 -14.94
N THR A 146 1.63 -21.20 -13.98
CA THR A 146 0.18 -21.00 -14.16
C THR A 146 -0.42 -19.87 -13.30
N TYR A 147 0.29 -19.39 -12.28
CA TYR A 147 -0.06 -18.25 -11.43
C TYR A 147 1.01 -17.16 -11.57
N LYS A 148 0.61 -15.97 -12.03
CA LYS A 148 1.53 -14.91 -12.46
C LYS A 148 1.55 -13.75 -11.47
N ILE A 149 2.49 -13.83 -10.53
CA ILE A 149 2.88 -12.66 -9.73
C ILE A 149 3.61 -11.62 -10.61
N PRO A 150 3.66 -10.35 -10.20
CA PRO A 150 4.43 -9.33 -10.90
C PRO A 150 5.91 -9.71 -11.05
N SER A 151 6.42 -9.55 -12.25
CA SER A 151 7.84 -9.63 -12.57
C SER A 151 8.48 -8.24 -12.52
N VAL A 152 9.81 -8.18 -12.63
CA VAL A 152 10.54 -6.90 -12.72
C VAL A 152 10.06 -6.04 -13.89
N GLN A 153 9.61 -6.65 -14.99
CA GLN A 153 9.14 -5.89 -16.14
C GLN A 153 7.79 -5.23 -15.87
N ASP A 154 6.99 -5.76 -14.94
CA ASP A 154 5.65 -5.23 -14.62
C ASP A 154 5.70 -4.03 -13.68
N THR A 155 6.86 -3.79 -13.05
CA THR A 155 7.05 -2.63 -12.17
C THR A 155 6.91 -1.32 -12.95
N PRO A 156 6.32 -0.26 -12.35
CA PRO A 156 6.18 1.02 -13.00
C PRO A 156 7.55 1.60 -13.38
N ARG A 157 7.66 2.18 -14.59
CA ARG A 157 8.91 2.81 -15.05
C ARG A 157 9.25 4.05 -14.22
N ILE A 158 8.22 4.82 -13.87
CA ILE A 158 8.32 5.93 -12.93
C ILE A 158 7.58 5.50 -11.66
N PHE A 159 8.32 5.27 -10.57
CA PHE A 159 7.74 4.75 -9.34
C PHE A 159 8.16 5.63 -8.15
N ASN A 160 7.33 6.65 -7.88
CA ASN A 160 7.59 7.64 -6.84
C ASN A 160 6.79 7.32 -5.58
N ALA A 161 7.42 7.40 -4.43
CA ALA A 161 6.78 7.23 -3.13
C ALA A 161 7.40 8.16 -2.10
N ASP A 162 6.57 8.79 -1.28
CA ASP A 162 7.02 9.66 -0.19
C ASP A 162 6.09 9.54 1.04
N PHE A 163 6.53 10.09 2.17
CA PHE A 163 5.81 10.08 3.43
C PHE A 163 5.26 11.45 3.82
N ILE A 164 4.04 11.45 4.35
CA ILE A 164 3.44 12.64 4.93
C ILE A 164 4.12 12.96 6.26
N VAL A 165 4.58 14.19 6.43
CA VAL A 165 5.07 14.69 7.72
C VAL A 165 3.89 14.84 8.68
N ASN A 166 3.79 13.94 9.65
CA ASN A 166 2.70 13.91 10.64
C ASN A 166 3.22 13.94 12.09
N PRO A 167 3.71 15.10 12.58
CA PRO A 167 4.26 15.21 13.93
C PRO A 167 3.19 15.10 15.02
N GLY A 168 1.91 15.24 14.66
CA GLY A 168 0.78 15.16 15.60
C GLY A 168 0.39 13.74 16.00
N ASN A 169 0.95 12.69 15.36
CA ASN A 169 0.67 11.31 15.75
C ASN A 169 1.41 10.96 17.04
N THR A 170 0.69 10.92 18.16
CA THR A 170 1.23 10.58 19.49
C THR A 170 0.69 9.26 20.03
N VAL A 171 -0.14 8.58 19.25
CA VAL A 171 -0.94 7.43 19.70
C VAL A 171 -0.09 6.16 19.89
N ASN A 172 1.02 6.01 19.16
CA ASN A 172 1.95 4.88 19.27
C ASN A 172 3.33 5.30 19.79
N VAL A 173 4.14 4.29 20.10
CA VAL A 173 5.57 4.42 20.42
C VAL A 173 6.25 5.33 19.40
N ARG A 174 6.85 6.42 19.90
CA ARG A 174 7.58 7.42 19.09
C ARG A 174 6.76 8.07 17.96
N GLY A 175 5.43 7.93 17.98
CA GLY A 175 4.55 8.49 16.96
C GLY A 175 4.57 7.76 15.62
N THR A 176 4.92 6.48 15.61
CA THR A 176 4.96 5.63 14.40
C THR A 176 3.56 5.16 13.99
N LYS A 177 3.41 4.65 12.77
CA LYS A 177 2.23 3.89 12.33
C LYS A 177 2.66 2.59 11.66
N ALA A 178 1.77 1.61 11.64
CA ALA A 178 1.98 0.36 10.93
C ALA A 178 1.93 0.57 9.40
N THR A 179 2.93 0.02 8.72
CA THR A 179 3.15 0.16 7.25
C THR A 179 2.99 -1.16 6.50
N GLY A 180 2.85 -2.31 7.17
CA GLY A 180 2.92 -3.63 6.51
C GLY A 180 1.79 -3.89 5.50
N GLU A 181 0.54 -3.83 5.94
CA GLU A 181 -0.63 -4.13 5.11
C GLU A 181 -1.22 -2.93 4.34
N PRO A 182 -1.28 -1.71 4.92
CA PRO A 182 -2.03 -0.61 4.29
C PRO A 182 -1.59 -0.20 2.86
N PRO A 183 -0.31 -0.29 2.44
CA PRO A 183 0.11 0.09 1.08
C PRO A 183 -0.50 -0.79 -0.02
N LEU A 184 -0.90 -2.03 0.29
CA LEU A 184 -1.49 -2.96 -0.68
C LEU A 184 -2.73 -2.36 -1.36
N LEU A 185 -3.55 -1.62 -0.60
CA LEU A 185 -4.77 -1.02 -1.11
C LEU A 185 -4.52 0.14 -2.08
N LEU A 186 -3.33 0.74 -2.07
CA LEU A 186 -2.99 1.83 -3.01
C LEU A 186 -2.97 1.34 -4.47
N ALA A 187 -2.74 0.06 -4.71
CA ALA A 187 -2.78 -0.54 -6.03
C ALA A 187 -4.17 -0.52 -6.69
N ILE A 188 -5.25 -0.28 -5.93
CA ILE A 188 -6.58 -0.01 -6.49
C ILE A 188 -6.53 1.13 -7.51
N SER A 189 -5.61 2.09 -7.35
CA SER A 189 -5.37 3.16 -8.33
C SER A 189 -5.04 2.63 -9.73
N VAL A 190 -4.30 1.51 -9.84
CA VAL A 190 -4.00 0.84 -11.11
C VAL A 190 -5.28 0.29 -11.72
N TRP A 191 -6.09 -0.43 -10.94
CA TRP A 191 -7.37 -0.98 -11.41
C TRP A 191 -8.33 0.12 -11.88
N THR A 192 -8.40 1.24 -11.16
CA THR A 192 -9.22 2.39 -11.59
C THR A 192 -8.68 3.04 -12.86
N ALA A 193 -7.36 3.11 -13.04
CA ALA A 193 -6.74 3.63 -14.24
C ALA A 193 -7.01 2.73 -15.46
N VAL A 194 -6.98 1.40 -15.29
CA VAL A 194 -7.39 0.44 -16.35
C VAL A 194 -8.85 0.65 -16.72
N ARG A 195 -9.73 0.82 -15.73
CA ARG A 195 -11.15 1.09 -15.98
C ARG A 195 -11.36 2.39 -16.76
N ASP A 196 -10.60 3.43 -16.44
CA ASP A 196 -10.61 4.71 -17.16
C ASP A 196 -10.10 4.57 -18.61
N ALA A 197 -8.99 3.84 -18.81
CA ALA A 197 -8.45 3.54 -20.14
C ALA A 197 -9.46 2.79 -21.03
N ILE A 198 -10.19 1.82 -20.48
CA ILE A 198 -11.27 1.11 -21.19
C ILE A 198 -12.41 2.08 -21.56
N ALA A 199 -12.82 2.94 -20.62
CA ALA A 199 -13.90 3.90 -20.88
C ALA A 199 -13.51 4.87 -22.00
N SER A 200 -12.28 5.37 -21.99
CA SER A 200 -11.70 6.21 -23.04
C SER A 200 -11.67 5.48 -24.39
N ALA A 201 -11.17 4.24 -24.43
CA ALA A 201 -11.11 3.44 -25.65
C ALA A 201 -12.51 3.14 -26.24
N ARG A 202 -13.51 2.86 -25.41
CA ARG A 202 -14.91 2.72 -25.84
C ARG A 202 -15.44 4.00 -26.46
N ALA A 203 -15.17 5.16 -25.85
CA ALA A 203 -15.64 6.44 -26.38
C ALA A 203 -15.07 6.75 -27.78
N VAL A 204 -13.83 6.33 -28.05
CA VAL A 204 -13.21 6.45 -29.38
C VAL A 204 -13.80 5.45 -30.39
N ASN A 205 -14.10 4.22 -29.97
CA ASN A 205 -14.65 3.16 -30.83
C ASN A 205 -16.18 3.23 -31.07
N VAL A 206 -16.90 4.17 -30.45
CA VAL A 206 -18.33 4.44 -30.74
C VAL A 206 -18.53 5.21 -32.04
N ALA A 207 -17.45 5.71 -32.68
CA ALA A 207 -17.48 5.98 -34.11
C ALA A 207 -17.27 4.64 -34.84
N PRO A 208 -18.25 4.13 -35.61
CA PRO A 208 -18.15 2.80 -36.20
C PRO A 208 -16.93 2.74 -37.12
N ALA A 209 -15.90 2.01 -36.70
CA ALA A 209 -14.79 1.66 -37.54
C ALA A 209 -15.29 0.67 -38.59
N HIS A 210 -15.85 1.20 -39.68
CA HIS A 210 -15.91 0.46 -40.94
C HIS A 210 -14.49 0.01 -41.25
N HIS A 211 -14.27 -1.30 -41.20
CA HIS A 211 -13.00 -1.95 -41.51
C HIS A 211 -12.53 -1.54 -42.91
N THR A 212 -11.72 -0.50 -42.99
CA THR A 212 -10.91 -0.16 -44.15
C THR A 212 -9.52 0.18 -43.64
N HIS A 213 -8.54 -0.51 -44.21
CA HIS A 213 -7.15 -0.43 -43.78
C HIS A 213 -6.63 1.01 -43.76
N ALA A 214 -5.85 1.33 -42.72
CA ALA A 214 -4.93 2.45 -42.61
C ALA A 214 -5.50 3.88 -42.77
N THR A 215 -5.80 4.54 -41.65
CA THR A 215 -5.36 5.93 -41.34
C THR A 215 -5.80 6.32 -39.93
N ALA A 216 -4.98 7.09 -39.21
CA ALA A 216 -5.25 7.54 -37.84
C ALA A 216 -6.56 8.37 -37.76
N PRO A 217 -7.38 8.24 -36.69
CA PRO A 217 -8.64 8.96 -36.62
C PRO A 217 -8.42 10.44 -36.29
N SER A 218 -9.08 11.31 -37.06
CA SER A 218 -9.11 12.77 -36.85
C SER A 218 -10.05 13.16 -35.68
N ALA A 219 -9.66 14.19 -34.94
CA ALA A 219 -10.20 14.65 -33.66
C ALA A 219 -11.64 15.24 -33.62
N ASN A 220 -12.57 14.85 -34.51
CA ASN A 220 -13.85 15.57 -34.68
C ASN A 220 -15.12 14.71 -34.64
N ALA A 221 -15.16 13.64 -33.82
CA ALA A 221 -16.36 12.84 -33.58
C ALA A 221 -16.84 12.94 -32.12
N LEU A 222 -17.05 14.16 -31.62
CA LEU A 222 -17.74 14.40 -30.34
C LEU A 222 -19.06 15.11 -30.63
N SER A 223 -20.05 14.41 -31.19
CA SER A 223 -21.41 14.93 -31.29
C SER A 223 -22.43 13.97 -30.68
N LYS A 224 -22.91 14.36 -29.50
CA LYS A 224 -24.25 14.12 -28.94
C LYS A 224 -24.90 12.77 -29.30
N SER A 225 -24.66 11.76 -28.47
CA SER A 225 -25.64 10.70 -28.22
C SER A 225 -26.06 10.77 -26.75
N ASN A 226 -27.33 10.47 -26.47
CA ASN A 226 -27.85 10.31 -25.11
C ASN A 226 -26.86 9.46 -24.31
N ALA A 227 -26.26 10.04 -23.28
CA ALA A 227 -25.28 9.35 -22.44
C ALA A 227 -26.02 8.34 -21.56
N GLU A 228 -26.41 7.20 -22.15
CA GLU A 228 -26.50 5.98 -21.37
C GLU A 228 -25.15 5.84 -20.67
N ILE A 229 -25.18 5.81 -19.34
CA ILE A 229 -24.00 5.65 -18.53
C ILE A 229 -23.45 4.26 -18.86
N ASN A 230 -22.53 4.20 -19.82
CA ASN A 230 -21.89 2.97 -20.26
C ASN A 230 -20.83 2.61 -19.20
N LEU A 231 -21.30 2.13 -18.05
CA LEU A 231 -20.46 1.73 -16.94
C LEU A 231 -19.50 0.63 -17.41
N VAL A 232 -18.19 0.88 -17.29
CA VAL A 232 -17.19 -0.17 -17.46
C VAL A 232 -17.27 -1.11 -16.27
N GLN A 233 -17.83 -2.29 -16.49
CA GLN A 233 -17.76 -3.42 -15.58
C GLN A 233 -16.43 -4.14 -15.80
N LEU A 234 -15.58 -4.16 -14.77
CA LEU A 234 -14.28 -4.81 -14.80
C LEU A 234 -14.11 -5.61 -13.51
N ALA A 235 -13.88 -6.92 -13.61
CA ALA A 235 -13.62 -7.74 -12.44
C ALA A 235 -12.14 -7.63 -12.00
N ILE A 236 -11.86 -7.94 -10.73
CA ILE A 236 -10.49 -8.12 -10.22
C ILE A 236 -10.15 -9.63 -10.25
N PRO A 237 -8.97 -10.04 -10.71
CA PRO A 237 -7.95 -9.23 -11.40
C PRO A 237 -8.39 -8.74 -12.78
N ALA A 238 -7.87 -7.60 -13.23
CA ALA A 238 -8.04 -7.04 -14.57
C ALA A 238 -7.06 -7.69 -15.57
N THR A 239 -7.23 -9.00 -15.79
CA THR A 239 -6.43 -9.75 -16.77
C THR A 239 -6.70 -9.25 -18.20
N ALA A 240 -5.78 -9.50 -19.13
CA ALA A 240 -5.94 -9.10 -20.53
C ALA A 240 -7.27 -9.56 -21.14
N GLU A 241 -7.69 -10.79 -20.85
CA GLU A 241 -9.01 -11.31 -21.25
C GLU A 241 -10.17 -10.47 -20.72
N ARG A 242 -10.15 -10.10 -19.43
CA ARG A 242 -11.22 -9.31 -18.80
C ARG A 242 -11.21 -7.87 -19.29
N VAL A 243 -10.04 -7.35 -19.64
CA VAL A 243 -9.90 -6.05 -20.28
C VAL A 243 -10.50 -6.07 -21.69
N LEU A 244 -10.25 -7.10 -22.49
CA LEU A 244 -10.89 -7.28 -23.81
C LEU A 244 -12.42 -7.38 -23.70
N ARG A 245 -12.93 -8.19 -22.75
CA ARG A 245 -14.36 -8.23 -22.43
C ARG A 245 -14.89 -6.86 -22.01
N GLY A 246 -14.07 -6.11 -21.28
CA GLY A 246 -14.31 -4.72 -20.93
C GLY A 246 -14.29 -3.79 -22.14
N LEU A 247 -13.56 -4.04 -23.21
CA LEU A 247 -13.57 -3.18 -24.40
C LEU A 247 -14.80 -3.42 -25.28
N SER A 248 -15.20 -4.68 -25.44
CA SER A 248 -16.29 -5.09 -26.33
C SER A 248 -17.21 -6.14 -25.68
N PRO A 249 -18.08 -5.77 -24.72
CA PRO A 249 -18.94 -6.73 -24.01
C PRO A 249 -19.81 -7.59 -24.93
N GLU A 250 -20.33 -6.98 -26.00
CA GLU A 250 -21.24 -7.65 -26.94
C GLU A 250 -20.57 -8.76 -27.76
N MET A 251 -19.30 -8.56 -28.12
CA MET A 251 -18.55 -9.58 -28.87
C MET A 251 -18.35 -10.85 -28.04
N PHE A 252 -18.11 -10.71 -26.73
CA PHE A 252 -17.86 -11.86 -25.87
C PHE A 252 -19.14 -12.55 -25.39
N ALA A 253 -20.27 -11.82 -25.28
CA ALA A 253 -21.56 -12.43 -25.00
C ALA A 253 -21.98 -13.48 -26.06
N GLN A 254 -21.54 -13.31 -27.31
CA GLN A 254 -21.80 -14.27 -28.39
C GLN A 254 -21.00 -15.57 -28.26
N TRP A 255 -19.87 -15.56 -27.55
CA TRP A 255 -18.99 -16.72 -27.37
C TRP A 255 -19.38 -17.58 -26.16
N GLU A 256 -20.18 -17.06 -25.24
CA GLU A 256 -20.70 -17.79 -24.08
C GLU A 256 -22.03 -18.50 -24.35
N LEU A 257 -22.61 -18.32 -25.54
CA LEU A 257 -23.75 -19.10 -25.96
C LEU A 257 -23.30 -20.55 -26.20
N PRO A 258 -23.97 -21.56 -25.60
CA PRO A 258 -23.63 -22.94 -25.86
C PRO A 258 -23.71 -23.19 -27.37
N ALA A 259 -22.66 -23.77 -27.95
CA ALA A 259 -22.63 -24.17 -29.35
C ALA A 259 -23.95 -24.90 -29.64
N THR A 260 -24.79 -24.29 -30.46
CA THR A 260 -26.03 -24.89 -30.93
C THR A 260 -25.66 -26.20 -31.61
N LYS A 261 -26.09 -27.31 -31.03
CA LYS A 261 -25.98 -28.65 -31.61
C LYS A 261 -26.85 -28.78 -32.85
#